data_AF-A0A925ABL7-F1
#
_entry.id   AF-A0A925ABL7-F1
#
_cell.length_a   1.000
_cell.length_b   1.000
_cell.length_c   1.000
_cell.angle_alpha   90.00
_cell.angle_beta   90.00
_cell.angle_gamma   90.00
#
_symmetry.space_group_name_H-M   'P 1'
#
loop_
_entity.id
_entity.type
_entity.pdbx_description
1 polymer ?
#
loop_
_entity_poly.entity_id
_entity_poly.type
_entity_poly.pdbx_seq_one_letter_code
_entity_poly.pdbx_strand_id
1 'polypeptide(L)'
;MSTRLPISLTLSHLVIFCPLAFERAGIRRALTRLFITSRDLQVKTTPRVILAGPGPVAIERAVESFFARFKPADEKPVAVLAGVAGELAPGSSDVHVFTEVTSEDGNHWHSPLKGAGDAGLVILGLNQPACTPEEKARWREETGATFVDTESHAFARCCQRLKLRWAIVRGASDRRHEYLPRESLQWVTPRGRTRITRVLKDLTIKPSLLAAMIRLGRNGNRVLPVVAQRVAELSSKIAAANPVAAALRLAPGSVVTPLPEELAQVAARVPLVILLGGSFDPPHLAHVELATAVRAELEREIKCEGLGWLVYIPAARSPFKSAGPAATDADRIAMLKLALLGVERSCLWTDEIDRARVEAGGTPTPSFTIDTAGRFLSLLYAVGRCGPDSLTTRLLIGQDQAAAFHRWREFKALIRLAEPVVMLRRDASEILQPLQEAAVPAAPGETQSLMLALKHSGAWNDAELDQWQQRIAKVAAWDVSSTEIRRRLAVPQSDPGTKQLLKEFIRPEVLEYIREKGLYTGENH
;
A
#
# COMPACT_ATOMS: atom_id res chain seq x y z
N MET A 1 30.65 1.47 -1.46
CA MET A 1 29.72 1.96 -0.42
C MET A 1 28.36 1.34 -0.65
N SER A 2 27.89 0.57 0.33
CA SER A 2 26.76 -0.37 0.22
C SER A 2 25.42 0.37 0.39
N THR A 3 24.72 0.60 -0.71
CA THR A 3 23.31 1.02 -0.71
C THR A 3 22.44 -0.19 -0.39
N ARG A 4 22.33 -0.51 0.89
CA ARG A 4 21.27 -1.41 1.38
C ARG A 4 19.93 -0.71 1.14
N LEU A 5 19.18 -1.14 0.13
CA LEU A 5 17.74 -0.91 0.03
C LEU A 5 17.09 -1.57 1.27
N PRO A 6 16.49 -0.82 2.20
CA PRO A 6 15.79 -1.42 3.33
C PRO A 6 14.27 -1.37 3.11
N ILE A 7 13.61 -2.36 3.73
CA ILE A 7 12.17 -2.43 4.05
C ILE A 7 11.30 -3.14 3.00
N SER A 8 11.38 -4.48 3.04
CA SER A 8 10.23 -5.38 3.25
C SER A 8 8.87 -4.67 3.18
N LEU A 9 8.28 -4.64 1.99
CA LEU A 9 6.86 -4.34 1.77
C LEU A 9 6.00 -5.60 1.98
N THR A 10 6.53 -6.58 2.71
CA THR A 10 5.81 -7.77 3.16
C THR A 10 4.95 -7.45 4.39
N LEU A 11 3.86 -6.72 4.12
CA LEU A 11 2.51 -6.89 4.67
C LEU A 11 2.41 -7.69 5.99
N SER A 12 2.78 -7.09 7.11
CA SER A 12 2.05 -7.34 8.36
C SER A 12 1.57 -5.99 8.85
N HIS A 13 0.39 -5.59 8.39
CA HIS A 13 -0.24 -4.28 8.70
C HIS A 13 -0.37 -4.00 10.21
N LEU A 14 -0.16 -5.02 11.04
CA LEU A 14 -0.19 -4.93 12.47
C LEU A 14 0.90 -5.78 13.15
N VAL A 15 1.30 -5.32 14.32
CA VAL A 15 2.08 -6.06 15.31
C VAL A 15 1.25 -6.19 16.58
N ILE A 16 1.19 -7.39 17.14
CA ILE A 16 0.39 -7.69 18.33
C ILE A 16 1.33 -7.82 19.53
N PHE A 17 1.04 -7.08 20.60
CA PHE A 17 1.69 -7.20 21.90
C PHE A 17 0.73 -7.90 22.86
N CYS A 18 1.20 -8.98 23.47
CA CYS A 18 0.47 -9.70 24.51
C CYS A 18 1.28 -9.63 25.81
N PRO A 19 0.71 -9.08 26.90
CA PRO A 19 1.39 -9.03 28.19
C PRO A 19 1.78 -10.42 28.72
N LEU A 20 0.92 -11.42 28.57
CA LEU A 20 1.08 -12.75 29.17
C LEU A 20 1.33 -13.85 28.12
N ALA A 21 2.09 -14.87 28.51
CA ALA A 21 2.51 -15.95 27.63
C ALA A 21 1.33 -16.82 27.16
N PHE A 22 0.31 -17.02 28.01
CA PHE A 22 -0.88 -17.78 27.64
C PHE A 22 -1.77 -16.99 26.66
N GLU A 23 -1.87 -15.67 26.81
CA GLU A 23 -2.58 -14.80 25.85
C GLU A 23 -1.94 -14.89 24.48
N ARG A 24 -0.61 -14.73 24.43
CA ARG A 24 0.17 -14.89 23.20
C ARG A 24 -0.05 -16.25 22.56
N ALA A 25 -0.02 -17.33 23.36
CA ALA A 25 -0.20 -18.69 22.85
C ALA A 25 -1.62 -18.90 22.29
N GLY A 26 -2.65 -18.43 23.00
CA GLY A 26 -4.05 -18.52 22.59
C GLY A 26 -4.33 -17.73 21.32
N ILE A 27 -3.94 -16.45 21.29
CA ILE A 27 -4.12 -15.57 20.14
C ILE A 27 -3.36 -16.11 18.92
N ARG A 28 -2.08 -16.49 19.09
CA ARG A 28 -1.29 -17.05 17.98
C ARG A 28 -1.93 -18.31 17.40
N ARG A 29 -2.39 -19.24 18.26
CA ARG A 29 -3.04 -20.48 17.83
C ARG A 29 -4.33 -20.19 17.05
N ALA A 30 -5.15 -19.25 17.52
CA ALA A 30 -6.40 -18.87 16.87
C ALA A 30 -6.15 -18.18 15.52
N LEU A 31 -5.23 -17.19 15.47
CA LEU A 31 -4.85 -16.53 14.21
C LEU A 31 -4.31 -17.52 13.18
N THR A 32 -3.45 -18.45 13.58
CA THR A 32 -2.94 -19.48 12.66
C THR A 32 -4.08 -20.30 12.03
N ARG A 33 -5.15 -20.60 12.77
CA ARG A 33 -6.31 -21.32 12.20
C ARG A 33 -7.11 -20.46 11.22
N LEU A 34 -7.35 -19.19 11.55
CA LEU A 34 -8.08 -18.25 10.70
C LEU A 34 -7.36 -18.02 9.36
N PHE A 35 -6.04 -17.83 9.39
CA PHE A 35 -5.25 -17.60 8.17
C PHE A 35 -4.95 -18.88 7.37
N ILE A 36 -5.07 -20.08 7.95
CA ILE A 36 -4.98 -21.36 7.21
C ILE A 36 -6.28 -21.69 6.48
N THR A 37 -7.43 -21.25 7.00
CA THR A 37 -8.75 -21.55 6.43
C THR A 37 -9.14 -20.67 5.25
N SER A 38 -8.56 -19.46 5.13
CA SER A 38 -8.65 -18.64 3.91
C SER A 38 -7.73 -19.18 2.81
N ARG A 39 -8.20 -20.16 2.01
CA ARG A 39 -7.42 -20.80 0.94
C ARG A 39 -7.08 -19.91 -0.27
N ASP A 40 -7.52 -18.65 -0.32
CA ASP A 40 -7.45 -17.80 -1.52
C ASP A 40 -6.35 -16.72 -1.54
N LEU A 41 -5.39 -16.72 -0.60
CA LEU A 41 -4.25 -15.80 -0.64
C LEU A 41 -2.93 -16.59 -0.54
N GLN A 42 -2.20 -16.69 -1.66
CA GLN A 42 -0.89 -17.36 -1.75
C GLN A 42 0.24 -16.62 -0.99
N VAL A 43 -0.05 -15.57 -0.23
CA VAL A 43 0.92 -14.84 0.60
C VAL A 43 0.54 -15.00 2.08
N LYS A 44 1.18 -15.94 2.78
CA LYS A 44 1.02 -16.15 4.22
C LYS A 44 1.82 -15.11 5.02
N THR A 45 1.19 -14.03 5.43
CA THR A 45 1.76 -13.14 6.46
C THR A 45 0.90 -13.15 7.71
N THR A 46 1.13 -14.12 8.59
CA THR A 46 0.53 -14.07 9.93
C THR A 46 1.10 -12.88 10.70
N PRO A 47 0.27 -12.07 11.37
CA PRO A 47 0.75 -10.95 12.17
C PRO A 47 1.76 -11.38 13.23
N ARG A 48 2.77 -10.54 13.47
CA ARG A 48 3.80 -10.84 14.47
C ARG A 48 3.22 -10.66 15.88
N VAL A 49 3.25 -11.72 16.68
CA VAL A 49 2.74 -11.73 18.08
C VAL A 49 3.90 -11.77 19.07
N ILE A 50 4.09 -10.66 19.79
CA ILE A 50 5.19 -10.39 20.73
C ILE A 50 4.72 -10.58 22.16
N LEU A 51 5.54 -11.26 22.97
CA LEU A 51 5.35 -11.34 24.41
C LEU A 51 5.99 -10.09 25.04
N ALA A 52 5.18 -9.19 25.57
CA ALA A 52 5.66 -7.94 26.17
C ALA A 52 6.12 -8.12 27.62
N GLY A 53 5.39 -8.93 28.39
CA GLY A 53 5.47 -8.95 29.85
C GLY A 53 4.35 -8.10 30.48
N PRO A 54 3.95 -8.40 31.73
CA PRO A 54 2.86 -7.72 32.41
C PRO A 54 3.28 -6.34 32.92
N GLY A 55 2.32 -5.42 32.97
CA GLY A 55 2.46 -4.10 33.57
C GLY A 55 3.08 -3.03 32.66
N PRO A 56 3.07 -1.77 33.13
CA PRO A 56 3.32 -0.60 32.30
C PRO A 56 4.75 -0.53 31.74
N VAL A 57 5.76 -0.83 32.57
CA VAL A 57 7.17 -0.77 32.17
C VAL A 57 7.51 -1.82 31.10
N ALA A 58 6.94 -3.02 31.22
CA ALA A 58 7.20 -4.10 30.29
C ALA A 58 6.59 -3.82 28.91
N ILE A 59 5.36 -3.29 28.87
CA ILE A 59 4.70 -2.96 27.60
C ILE A 59 5.40 -1.81 26.88
N GLU A 60 5.83 -0.76 27.58
CA GLU A 60 6.55 0.36 26.96
C GLU A 60 7.87 -0.10 26.34
N ARG A 61 8.66 -0.86 27.10
CA ARG A 61 9.93 -1.41 26.62
C ARG A 61 9.75 -2.29 25.39
N ALA A 62 8.71 -3.12 25.37
CA ALA A 62 8.43 -4.01 24.24
C ALA A 62 8.06 -3.22 22.98
N VAL A 63 7.21 -2.20 23.11
CA VAL A 63 6.82 -1.32 22.00
C VAL A 63 8.03 -0.54 21.48
N GLU A 64 8.79 0.12 22.35
CA GLU A 64 9.98 0.88 21.96
C GLU A 64 11.02 0.01 21.27
N SER A 65 11.34 -1.14 21.85
CA SER A 65 12.32 -2.07 21.27
C SER A 65 11.90 -2.56 19.87
N PHE A 66 10.59 -2.80 19.66
CA PHE A 66 10.11 -3.22 18.35
C PHE A 66 10.15 -2.09 17.32
N PHE A 67 9.80 -0.86 17.71
CA PHE A 67 9.71 0.27 16.79
C PHE A 67 11.01 1.04 16.60
N ALA A 68 12.04 0.83 17.44
CA ALA A 68 13.37 1.45 17.31
C ALA A 68 14.09 1.12 16.00
N ARG A 69 13.67 0.05 15.30
CA ARG A 69 14.22 -0.37 14.00
C ARG A 69 13.63 0.38 12.80
N PHE A 70 12.60 1.21 13.01
CA PHE A 70 11.94 1.99 11.94
C PHE A 70 12.47 3.42 11.96
N LYS A 71 12.88 3.92 10.80
CA LYS A 71 13.25 5.32 10.58
C LYS A 71 12.00 6.23 10.57
N PRO A 72 12.15 7.55 10.74
CA PRO A 72 11.02 8.48 10.70
C PRO A 72 10.17 8.44 9.42
N ALA A 73 10.80 8.15 8.27
CA ALA A 73 10.14 8.05 6.98
C ALA A 73 9.46 6.69 6.71
N ASP A 74 9.74 5.67 7.55
CA ASP A 74 9.24 4.31 7.32
C ASP A 74 7.74 4.23 7.66
N GLU A 75 6.96 3.53 6.83
CA GLU A 75 5.60 3.18 7.18
C GLU A 75 5.59 2.16 8.33
N LYS A 76 5.09 2.58 9.49
CA LYS A 76 5.02 1.75 10.69
C LYS A 76 3.75 0.88 10.70
N PRO A 77 3.84 -0.41 11.07
CA PRO A 77 2.67 -1.24 11.29
C PRO A 77 1.83 -0.71 12.44
N VAL A 78 0.53 -1.02 12.43
CA VAL A 78 -0.38 -0.68 13.53
C VAL A 78 -0.01 -1.49 14.77
N ALA A 79 0.18 -0.82 15.90
CA ALA A 79 0.43 -1.49 17.17
C ALA A 79 -0.89 -1.95 17.79
N VAL A 80 -1.01 -3.23 18.15
CA VAL A 80 -2.21 -3.77 18.78
C VAL A 80 -1.83 -4.38 20.13
N LEU A 81 -2.40 -3.85 21.22
CA LEU A 81 -2.35 -4.52 22.52
C LEU A 81 -3.51 -5.51 22.58
N ALA A 82 -3.23 -6.80 22.73
CA ALA A 82 -4.27 -7.83 22.74
C ALA A 82 -4.09 -8.83 23.88
N GLY A 83 -5.20 -9.13 24.56
CA GLY A 83 -5.19 -10.05 25.68
C GLY A 83 -6.52 -10.06 26.42
N VAL A 84 -6.46 -10.42 27.70
CA VAL A 84 -7.61 -10.34 28.60
C VAL A 84 -7.51 -9.11 29.50
N ALA A 85 -8.63 -8.71 30.08
CA ALA A 85 -8.74 -7.61 31.04
C ALA A 85 -9.96 -7.81 31.93
N GLY A 86 -10.00 -7.10 33.05
CA GLY A 86 -11.14 -7.12 33.97
C GLY A 86 -12.32 -6.30 33.44
N GLU A 87 -13.54 -6.79 33.64
CA GLU A 87 -14.77 -6.06 33.32
C GLU A 87 -15.16 -5.14 34.47
N LEU A 88 -15.43 -3.85 34.17
CA LEU A 88 -16.01 -2.89 35.11
C LEU A 88 -17.52 -2.74 34.93
N ALA A 89 -18.00 -2.83 33.68
CA ALA A 89 -19.42 -2.79 33.33
C ALA A 89 -19.70 -3.76 32.17
N PRO A 90 -20.90 -4.35 32.08
CA PRO A 90 -21.25 -5.22 30.97
C PRO A 90 -21.19 -4.44 29.66
N GLY A 91 -20.38 -4.92 28.71
CA GLY A 91 -20.37 -4.43 27.33
C GLY A 91 -21.47 -5.07 26.48
N SER A 92 -21.52 -4.70 25.21
CA SER A 92 -22.38 -5.39 24.23
C SER A 92 -21.87 -6.80 23.88
N SER A 93 -20.64 -7.13 24.28
CA SER A 93 -20.06 -8.46 24.13
C SER A 93 -18.99 -8.73 25.20
N ASP A 94 -18.35 -9.90 25.13
CA ASP A 94 -17.24 -10.23 26.04
C ASP A 94 -15.87 -9.78 25.53
N VAL A 95 -15.79 -9.23 24.31
CA VAL A 95 -14.54 -8.82 23.67
C VAL A 95 -14.74 -7.54 22.87
N HIS A 96 -13.94 -6.52 23.19
CA HIS A 96 -14.09 -5.20 22.60
C HIS A 96 -12.80 -4.67 21.99
N VAL A 97 -12.96 -3.78 21.00
CA VAL A 97 -11.88 -2.98 20.43
C VAL A 97 -11.96 -1.57 21.00
N PHE A 98 -10.95 -1.17 21.76
CA PHE A 98 -10.86 0.14 22.39
C PHE A 98 -9.93 1.06 21.58
N THR A 99 -10.42 2.26 21.36
CA THR A 99 -9.67 3.40 20.79
C THR A 99 -9.58 4.57 21.75
N GLU A 100 -10.15 4.43 22.95
CA GLU A 100 -10.15 5.44 24.01
C GLU A 100 -9.65 4.81 25.30
N VAL A 101 -8.66 5.46 25.92
CA VAL A 101 -8.02 5.00 27.15
C VAL A 101 -8.01 6.14 28.15
N THR A 102 -8.29 5.82 29.42
CA THR A 102 -8.09 6.73 30.55
C THR A 102 -7.17 6.08 31.59
N SER A 103 -6.52 6.87 32.45
CA SER A 103 -5.71 6.38 33.57
C SER A 103 -6.29 6.81 34.92
N GLU A 104 -5.84 6.18 36.00
CA GLU A 104 -6.14 6.62 37.38
C GLU A 104 -5.77 8.09 37.67
N ASP A 105 -4.77 8.64 36.97
CA ASP A 105 -4.36 10.04 37.10
C ASP A 105 -5.21 11.03 36.26
N GLY A 106 -6.29 10.58 35.62
CA GLY A 106 -7.15 11.43 34.78
C GLY A 106 -6.58 11.80 33.40
N ASN A 107 -5.51 11.15 32.96
CA ASN A 107 -5.03 11.31 31.59
C ASN A 107 -5.93 10.56 30.60
N HIS A 108 -6.03 11.09 29.37
CA HIS A 108 -6.85 10.52 28.31
C HIS A 108 -6.06 10.40 27.00
N TRP A 109 -6.25 9.28 26.30
CA TRP A 109 -5.64 9.01 25.00
C TRP A 109 -6.68 8.53 23.99
N HIS A 110 -6.60 9.09 22.78
CA HIS A 110 -7.40 8.66 21.64
C HIS A 110 -6.51 8.06 20.55
N SER A 111 -6.94 6.92 20.02
CA SER A 111 -6.27 6.29 18.89
C SER A 111 -6.50 7.10 17.61
N PRO A 112 -5.48 7.24 16.75
CA PRO A 112 -5.65 7.84 15.43
C PRO A 112 -6.40 6.94 14.43
N LEU A 113 -6.77 5.70 14.79
CA LEU A 113 -7.55 4.80 13.93
C LEU A 113 -9.05 5.12 13.98
N LYS A 114 -9.49 6.03 13.11
CA LYS A 114 -10.90 6.40 12.98
C LYS A 114 -11.78 5.19 12.60
N GLY A 115 -12.90 5.00 13.30
CA GLY A 115 -13.89 3.95 13.01
C GLY A 115 -13.43 2.51 13.30
N ALA A 116 -12.28 2.34 13.95
CA ALA A 116 -11.74 1.03 14.28
C ALA A 116 -12.30 0.43 15.59
N GLY A 117 -12.65 1.29 16.56
CA GLY A 117 -13.14 0.91 17.88
C GLY A 117 -14.64 0.69 17.96
N ASP A 118 -15.07 0.01 19.02
CA ASP A 118 -16.47 -0.07 19.42
C ASP A 118 -16.88 1.28 20.06
N ALA A 119 -17.91 1.91 19.51
CA ALA A 119 -18.26 3.29 19.84
C ALA A 119 -18.63 3.48 21.32
N GLY A 120 -18.10 4.53 21.94
CA GLY A 120 -18.43 4.94 23.31
C GLY A 120 -17.83 4.06 24.41
N LEU A 121 -16.89 3.16 24.09
CA LEU A 121 -16.22 2.33 25.08
C LEU A 121 -14.83 2.87 25.43
N VAL A 122 -14.58 3.00 26.74
CA VAL A 122 -13.31 3.44 27.32
C VAL A 122 -12.72 2.32 28.17
N ILE A 123 -11.40 2.09 28.04
CA ILE A 123 -10.66 1.20 28.93
C ILE A 123 -9.81 2.01 29.91
N LEU A 124 -9.83 1.60 31.18
CA LEU A 124 -9.04 2.17 32.26
C LEU A 124 -7.70 1.43 32.40
N GLY A 125 -6.59 2.16 32.37
CA GLY A 125 -5.26 1.65 32.73
C GLY A 125 -4.90 2.03 34.17
N LEU A 126 -4.63 1.03 35.01
CA LEU A 126 -4.20 1.19 36.40
C LEU A 126 -2.74 0.76 36.59
N ASN A 127 -2.06 1.28 37.61
CA ASN A 127 -0.76 0.74 37.99
C ASN A 127 -0.86 -0.55 38.81
N GLN A 128 -2.03 -0.81 39.41
CA GLN A 128 -2.36 -2.06 40.11
C GLN A 128 -3.73 -2.59 39.68
N PRO A 129 -3.92 -3.92 39.58
CA PRO A 129 -5.19 -4.48 39.12
C PRO A 129 -6.29 -4.31 40.16
N ALA A 130 -7.49 -3.93 39.70
CA ALA A 130 -8.70 -3.92 40.51
C ALA A 130 -9.13 -5.36 40.83
N CYS A 131 -9.05 -5.76 42.10
CA CYS A 131 -9.23 -7.14 42.52
C CYS A 131 -10.62 -7.42 43.07
N THR A 132 -11.27 -6.44 43.71
CA THR A 132 -12.59 -6.64 44.34
C THR A 132 -13.74 -6.04 43.51
N PRO A 133 -14.99 -6.55 43.68
CA PRO A 133 -16.17 -5.94 43.06
C PRO A 133 -16.37 -4.48 43.45
N GLU A 134 -16.07 -4.12 44.69
CA GLU A 134 -16.21 -2.74 45.20
C GLU A 134 -15.20 -1.80 44.54
N GLU A 135 -13.94 -2.25 44.38
CA GLU A 135 -12.92 -1.49 43.64
C GLU A 135 -13.34 -1.28 42.19
N LYS A 136 -13.88 -2.31 41.53
CA LYS A 136 -14.36 -2.22 40.14
C LYS A 136 -15.56 -1.29 40.02
N ALA A 137 -16.53 -1.36 40.94
CA ALA A 137 -17.69 -0.49 40.95
C ALA A 137 -17.29 0.98 41.12
N ARG A 138 -16.38 1.27 42.06
CA ARG A 138 -15.82 2.60 42.27
C ARG A 138 -15.14 3.14 41.01
N TRP A 139 -14.26 2.35 40.40
CA TRP A 139 -13.57 2.78 39.17
C TRP A 139 -14.53 3.03 38.01
N ARG A 140 -15.61 2.24 37.88
CA ARG A 140 -16.65 2.48 36.88
C ARG A 140 -17.35 3.81 37.10
N GLU A 141 -17.69 4.13 38.34
CA GLU A 141 -18.38 5.35 38.73
C GLU A 141 -17.51 6.59 38.47
N GLU A 142 -16.24 6.53 38.89
CA GLU A 142 -15.30 7.65 38.77
C GLU A 142 -14.88 7.94 37.31
N THR A 143 -14.70 6.90 36.49
CA THR A 143 -14.01 7.05 35.18
C THR A 143 -14.92 6.85 33.98
N GLY A 144 -16.10 6.24 34.15
CA GLY A 144 -16.94 5.86 33.02
C GLY A 144 -16.49 4.60 32.26
N ALA A 145 -15.31 4.06 32.55
CA ALA A 145 -14.69 2.98 31.79
C ALA A 145 -15.42 1.63 31.93
N THR A 146 -15.44 0.84 30.86
CA THR A 146 -16.12 -0.47 30.84
C THR A 146 -15.19 -1.63 31.14
N PHE A 147 -13.88 -1.46 30.92
CA PHE A 147 -12.84 -2.45 31.14
C PHE A 147 -11.67 -1.84 31.91
N VAL A 148 -10.88 -2.69 32.56
CA VAL A 148 -9.69 -2.29 33.31
C VAL A 148 -8.53 -3.27 33.12
N ASP A 149 -7.32 -2.76 32.91
CA ASP A 149 -6.09 -3.55 32.92
C ASP A 149 -4.91 -2.75 33.48
N THR A 150 -3.70 -3.34 33.42
CA THR A 150 -2.46 -2.71 33.92
C THR A 150 -1.53 -2.23 32.82
N GLU A 151 -1.91 -2.29 31.55
CA GLU A 151 -1.03 -1.99 30.42
C GLU A 151 -1.56 -0.90 29.48
N SER A 152 -2.87 -0.66 29.43
CA SER A 152 -3.51 0.15 28.39
C SER A 152 -3.04 1.60 28.39
N HIS A 153 -2.91 2.24 29.57
CA HIS A 153 -2.44 3.63 29.69
C HIS A 153 -1.00 3.78 29.21
N ALA A 154 -0.11 2.88 29.64
CA ALA A 154 1.30 2.90 29.27
C ALA A 154 1.51 2.59 27.77
N PHE A 155 0.73 1.64 27.24
CA PHE A 155 0.71 1.35 25.81
C PHE A 155 0.27 2.56 24.98
N ALA A 156 -0.84 3.19 25.35
CA ALA A 156 -1.38 4.36 24.64
C ALA A 156 -0.41 5.56 24.70
N ARG A 157 0.14 5.86 25.89
CA ARG A 157 1.17 6.88 26.12
C ARG A 157 2.40 6.67 25.23
N CYS A 158 2.92 5.44 25.21
CA CYS A 158 4.08 5.10 24.38
C CYS A 158 3.76 5.24 22.89
N CYS A 159 2.59 4.76 22.45
CA CYS A 159 2.17 4.89 21.06
C CYS A 159 2.01 6.34 20.62
N GLN A 160 1.44 7.21 21.47
CA GLN A 160 1.33 8.65 21.18
C GLN A 160 2.71 9.29 21.01
N ARG A 161 3.65 9.04 21.94
CA ARG A 161 5.01 9.56 21.88
C ARG A 161 5.75 9.12 20.62
N LEU A 162 5.57 7.87 20.20
CA LEU A 162 6.19 7.31 19.00
C LEU A 162 5.41 7.61 17.70
N LYS A 163 4.31 8.38 17.79
CA LYS A 163 3.39 8.72 16.70
C LYS A 163 2.87 7.49 15.95
N LEU A 164 2.50 6.44 16.70
CA LEU A 164 2.02 5.18 16.15
C LEU A 164 0.51 5.20 15.96
N ARG A 165 0.03 4.46 14.96
CA ARG A 165 -1.36 4.03 14.88
C ARG A 165 -1.55 2.82 15.79
N TRP A 166 -2.59 2.81 16.62
CA TRP A 166 -2.76 1.77 17.63
C TRP A 166 -4.21 1.40 17.92
N ALA A 167 -4.44 0.21 18.45
CA ALA A 167 -5.73 -0.21 19.02
C ALA A 167 -5.51 -1.17 20.19
N ILE A 168 -6.50 -1.32 21.05
CA ILE A 168 -6.46 -2.26 22.17
C ILE A 168 -7.63 -3.25 22.01
N VAL A 169 -7.37 -4.55 22.07
CA VAL A 169 -8.39 -5.60 21.96
C VAL A 169 -8.37 -6.44 23.22
N ARG A 170 -9.40 -6.28 24.07
CA ARG A 170 -9.49 -7.01 25.34
C ARG A 170 -10.74 -7.86 25.43
N GLY A 171 -10.56 -9.08 25.95
CA GLY A 171 -11.65 -9.94 26.37
C GLY A 171 -11.78 -10.01 27.89
N ALA A 172 -13.00 -10.14 28.40
CA ALA A 172 -13.24 -10.21 29.85
C ALA A 172 -12.68 -11.51 30.45
N SER A 173 -11.61 -11.43 31.26
CA SER A 173 -11.11 -12.56 32.05
C SER A 173 -11.99 -12.86 33.25
N ASP A 174 -12.54 -11.80 33.84
CA ASP A 174 -13.32 -11.81 35.07
C ASP A 174 -14.36 -10.69 35.03
N ARG A 175 -15.53 -10.95 35.61
CA ARG A 175 -16.69 -10.06 35.58
C ARG A 175 -16.62 -8.97 36.65
N ARG A 176 -17.47 -7.94 36.53
CA ARG A 176 -17.58 -6.86 37.52
C ARG A 176 -17.86 -7.32 38.96
N HIS A 177 -18.57 -8.44 39.13
CA HIS A 177 -18.93 -9.01 40.44
C HIS A 177 -17.98 -10.13 40.89
N GLU A 178 -16.97 -10.47 40.08
CA GLU A 178 -16.02 -11.53 40.39
C GLU A 178 -14.75 -10.97 41.03
N TYR A 179 -14.23 -11.70 42.01
CA TYR A 179 -12.94 -11.42 42.64
C TYR A 179 -11.78 -11.98 41.81
N LEU A 180 -10.71 -11.19 41.67
CA LEU A 180 -9.41 -11.62 41.17
C LEU A 180 -8.48 -11.95 42.36
N PRO A 181 -8.02 -13.20 42.53
CA PRO A 181 -7.14 -13.57 43.63
C PRO A 181 -5.87 -12.73 43.68
N ARG A 182 -5.58 -12.08 44.81
CA ARG A 182 -4.34 -11.30 44.99
C ARG A 182 -3.08 -12.16 44.82
N GLU A 183 -3.16 -13.45 45.15
CA GLU A 183 -2.08 -14.42 44.90
C GLU A 183 -1.75 -14.55 43.41
N SER A 184 -2.75 -14.41 42.53
CA SER A 184 -2.58 -14.52 41.08
C SER A 184 -1.61 -13.47 40.50
N LEU A 185 -1.46 -12.33 41.18
CA LEU A 185 -0.51 -11.28 40.81
C LEU A 185 0.95 -11.77 40.93
N GLN A 186 1.21 -12.75 41.80
CA GLN A 186 2.55 -13.32 42.00
C GLN A 186 2.78 -14.58 41.15
N TRP A 187 1.76 -15.06 40.44
CA TRP A 187 1.84 -16.26 39.59
C TRP A 187 2.52 -15.99 38.25
N VAL A 188 2.83 -14.75 37.92
CA VAL A 188 3.44 -14.38 36.64
C VAL A 188 4.86 -13.85 36.87
N THR A 189 5.80 -14.26 36.01
CA THR A 189 7.15 -13.73 35.97
C THR A 189 7.17 -12.33 35.33
N PRO A 190 8.23 -11.51 35.53
CA PRO A 190 8.39 -10.24 34.81
C PRO A 190 8.41 -10.39 33.27
N ARG A 191 8.65 -11.60 32.75
CA ARG A 191 8.60 -11.92 31.31
C ARG A 191 7.22 -12.45 30.85
N GLY A 192 6.19 -12.42 31.71
CA GLY A 192 4.83 -12.86 31.36
C GLY A 192 4.58 -14.37 31.37
N ARG A 193 5.52 -15.20 31.85
CA ARG A 193 5.33 -16.66 31.99
C ARG A 193 4.76 -17.02 33.37
N THR A 194 3.92 -18.06 33.43
CA THR A 194 3.37 -18.60 34.68
C THR A 194 4.44 -19.27 35.54
N ARG A 195 4.46 -18.96 36.84
CA ARG A 195 5.30 -19.56 37.89
C ARG A 195 4.59 -20.77 38.50
N ILE A 196 4.66 -21.91 37.83
CA ILE A 196 3.92 -23.14 38.20
C ILE A 196 4.19 -23.55 39.66
N THR A 197 5.45 -23.47 40.12
CA THR A 197 5.81 -23.79 41.50
C THR A 197 5.14 -22.89 42.53
N ARG A 198 4.95 -21.59 42.20
CA ARG A 198 4.25 -20.65 43.07
C ARG A 198 2.75 -20.92 43.10
N VAL A 199 2.15 -21.19 41.95
CA VAL A 199 0.73 -21.57 41.84
C VAL A 199 0.45 -22.80 42.72
N LEU A 200 1.27 -23.86 42.59
CA LEU A 200 1.12 -25.08 43.39
C LEU A 200 1.25 -24.80 44.89
N LYS A 201 2.25 -24.00 45.31
CA LYS A 201 2.43 -23.60 46.72
C LYS A 201 1.23 -22.82 47.27
N ASP A 202 0.69 -21.89 46.50
CA ASP A 202 -0.46 -21.09 46.95
C ASP A 202 -1.73 -21.96 47.00
N LEU A 203 -1.89 -22.93 46.08
CA LEU A 203 -2.98 -23.91 46.11
C LEU A 203 -2.91 -24.89 47.29
N THR A 204 -1.71 -25.30 47.72
CA THR A 204 -1.56 -26.15 48.92
C THR A 204 -1.90 -25.39 50.21
N ILE A 205 -1.66 -24.07 50.23
CA ILE A 205 -1.96 -23.22 51.40
C ILE A 205 -3.43 -22.78 51.39
N LYS A 206 -4.01 -22.48 50.20
CA LYS A 206 -5.39 -22.02 50.03
C LYS A 206 -6.11 -22.81 48.92
N PRO A 207 -6.67 -23.99 49.22
CA PRO A 207 -7.35 -24.82 48.23
C PRO A 207 -8.55 -24.15 47.55
N SER A 208 -9.20 -23.18 48.20
CA SER A 208 -10.30 -22.39 47.61
C SER A 208 -9.88 -21.58 46.37
N LEU A 209 -8.58 -21.31 46.18
CA LEU A 209 -8.04 -20.66 44.98
C LEU A 209 -8.21 -21.51 43.71
N LEU A 210 -8.37 -22.83 43.84
CA LEU A 210 -8.52 -23.74 42.70
C LEU A 210 -9.72 -23.37 41.84
N ALA A 211 -10.86 -23.06 42.46
CA ALA A 211 -12.07 -22.67 41.75
C ALA A 211 -11.88 -21.36 40.96
N ALA A 212 -11.20 -20.37 41.56
CA ALA A 212 -10.88 -19.11 40.89
C ALA A 212 -9.91 -19.31 39.72
N MET A 213 -8.88 -20.15 39.89
CA MET A 213 -7.93 -20.47 38.83
C MET A 213 -8.60 -21.18 37.64
N ILE A 214 -9.44 -22.18 37.90
CA ILE A 214 -10.20 -22.89 36.86
C ILE A 214 -11.11 -21.91 36.11
N ARG A 215 -11.80 -21.03 36.83
CA ARG A 215 -12.67 -20.00 36.24
C ARG A 215 -11.90 -19.07 35.31
N LEU A 216 -10.81 -18.47 35.79
CA LEU A 216 -9.96 -17.58 34.99
C LEU A 216 -9.39 -18.29 33.76
N GLY A 217 -8.93 -19.53 33.92
CA GLY A 217 -8.43 -20.35 32.82
C GLY A 217 -9.51 -20.65 31.77
N ARG A 218 -10.71 -21.02 32.21
CA ARG A 218 -11.87 -21.27 31.34
C ARG A 218 -12.30 -20.00 30.60
N ASN A 219 -12.39 -18.87 31.30
CA ASN A 219 -12.73 -17.58 30.70
C ASN A 219 -11.69 -17.17 29.66
N GLY A 220 -10.40 -17.22 29.99
CA GLY A 220 -9.30 -16.96 29.07
C GLY A 220 -9.36 -17.84 27.82
N ASN A 221 -9.52 -19.15 27.97
CA ASN A 221 -9.63 -20.09 26.83
C ASN A 221 -10.85 -19.82 25.94
N ARG A 222 -11.93 -19.28 26.52
CA ARG A 222 -13.15 -18.91 25.80
C ARG A 222 -13.00 -17.59 25.04
N VAL A 223 -12.39 -16.57 25.63
CA VAL A 223 -12.32 -15.22 25.04
C VAL A 223 -11.14 -15.02 24.09
N LEU A 224 -10.00 -15.67 24.31
CA LEU A 224 -8.80 -15.45 23.47
C LEU A 224 -9.01 -15.79 21.97
N PRO A 225 -9.77 -16.84 21.59
CA PRO A 225 -10.13 -17.05 20.19
C PRO A 225 -10.95 -15.91 19.59
N VAL A 226 -11.87 -15.33 20.37
CA VAL A 226 -12.70 -14.18 19.95
C VAL A 226 -11.85 -12.90 19.87
N VAL A 227 -10.92 -12.69 20.79
CA VAL A 227 -9.90 -11.62 20.70
C VAL A 227 -9.13 -11.74 19.39
N ALA A 228 -8.66 -12.94 19.05
CA ALA A 228 -7.96 -13.16 17.78
C ALA A 228 -8.85 -12.88 16.56
N GLN A 229 -10.13 -13.24 16.59
CA GLN A 229 -11.09 -12.91 15.54
C GLN A 229 -11.25 -11.40 15.38
N ARG A 230 -11.43 -10.65 16.48
CA ARG A 230 -11.54 -9.17 16.45
C ARG A 230 -10.27 -8.50 15.94
N VAL A 231 -9.09 -9.04 16.28
CA VAL A 231 -7.82 -8.58 15.70
C VAL A 231 -7.76 -8.84 14.20
N ALA A 232 -8.25 -9.99 13.72
CA ALA A 232 -8.33 -10.30 12.29
C ALA A 232 -9.31 -9.37 11.55
N GLU A 233 -10.48 -9.09 12.14
CA GLU A 233 -11.44 -8.11 11.60
C GLU A 233 -10.83 -6.71 11.52
N LEU A 234 -10.12 -6.27 12.56
CA LEU A 234 -9.38 -5.01 12.56
C LEU A 234 -8.32 -4.99 11.47
N SER A 235 -7.56 -6.08 11.31
CA SER A 235 -6.59 -6.23 10.22
C SER A 235 -7.23 -6.04 8.85
N SER A 236 -8.38 -6.68 8.63
CA SER A 236 -9.14 -6.60 7.38
C SER A 236 -9.64 -5.18 7.11
N LYS A 237 -10.14 -4.48 8.13
CA LYS A 237 -10.56 -3.07 8.04
C LYS A 237 -9.37 -2.15 7.69
N ILE A 238 -8.24 -2.31 8.37
CA ILE A 238 -7.02 -1.53 8.11
C ILE A 238 -6.51 -1.80 6.69
N ALA A 239 -6.51 -3.06 6.25
CA ALA A 239 -6.10 -3.43 4.91
C ALA A 239 -7.06 -2.90 3.84
N ALA A 240 -8.38 -2.92 4.09
CA ALA A 240 -9.37 -2.33 3.18
C ALA A 240 -9.21 -0.81 3.05
N ALA A 241 -8.80 -0.13 4.13
CA ALA A 241 -8.48 1.30 4.11
C ALA A 241 -7.08 1.62 3.54
N ASN A 242 -6.26 0.61 3.21
CA ASN A 242 -4.95 0.82 2.58
C ASN A 242 -5.12 0.83 1.05
N PRO A 243 -4.93 1.97 0.37
CA PRO A 243 -5.19 2.06 -1.07
C PRO A 243 -4.28 1.16 -1.91
N VAL A 244 -3.05 0.84 -1.44
CA VAL A 244 -2.13 -0.09 -2.10
C VAL A 244 -2.70 -1.52 -2.05
N ALA A 245 -3.15 -1.95 -0.87
CA ALA A 245 -3.75 -3.28 -0.71
C ALA A 245 -5.10 -3.38 -1.42
N ALA A 246 -5.87 -2.29 -1.48
CA ALA A 246 -7.11 -2.22 -2.25
C ALA A 246 -6.84 -2.35 -3.75
N ALA A 247 -5.84 -1.65 -4.29
CA ALA A 247 -5.45 -1.72 -5.70
C ALA A 247 -4.98 -3.11 -6.13
N LEU A 248 -4.30 -3.85 -5.23
CA LEU A 248 -3.86 -5.24 -5.48
C LEU A 248 -5.00 -6.27 -5.39
N ARG A 249 -6.22 -5.89 -5.02
CA ARG A 249 -7.36 -6.83 -4.99
C ARG A 249 -8.08 -6.83 -6.33
N LEU A 250 -8.12 -7.99 -6.97
CA LEU A 250 -9.03 -8.24 -8.08
C LEU A 250 -10.43 -8.51 -7.51
N ALA A 251 -11.40 -7.68 -7.87
CA ALA A 251 -12.78 -7.89 -7.45
C ALA A 251 -13.31 -9.22 -8.04
N PRO A 252 -14.05 -10.03 -7.27
CA PRO A 252 -14.68 -11.24 -7.79
C PRO A 252 -15.54 -10.93 -9.02
N GLY A 253 -15.37 -11.69 -10.09
CA GLY A 253 -16.11 -11.49 -11.34
C GLY A 253 -15.64 -10.31 -12.20
N SER A 254 -14.58 -9.59 -11.81
CA SER A 254 -13.98 -8.59 -12.70
C SER A 254 -13.41 -9.24 -13.96
N VAL A 255 -13.53 -8.55 -15.09
CA VAL A 255 -12.81 -8.91 -16.32
C VAL A 255 -11.33 -8.88 -16.01
N VAL A 256 -10.60 -9.91 -16.42
CA VAL A 256 -9.15 -10.01 -16.25
C VAL A 256 -8.54 -10.24 -17.61
N THR A 257 -7.81 -9.24 -18.13
CA THR A 257 -6.95 -9.44 -19.30
C THR A 257 -5.67 -10.11 -18.81
N PRO A 258 -5.34 -11.33 -19.29
CA PRO A 258 -4.11 -12.02 -18.91
C PRO A 258 -2.87 -11.15 -19.19
N LEU A 259 -1.78 -11.42 -18.46
CA LEU A 259 -0.49 -10.84 -18.81
C LEU A 259 -0.09 -11.28 -20.23
N PRO A 260 0.62 -10.42 -21.00
CA PRO A 260 1.19 -10.82 -22.28
C PRO A 260 2.04 -12.07 -22.11
N GLU A 261 1.92 -13.01 -23.05
CA GLU A 261 2.51 -14.36 -22.91
C GLU A 261 4.02 -14.28 -22.70
N GLU A 262 4.69 -13.39 -23.43
CA GLU A 262 6.13 -13.22 -23.40
C GLU A 262 6.62 -12.78 -22.02
N LEU A 263 5.84 -11.93 -21.33
CA LEU A 263 6.14 -11.50 -19.97
C LEU A 263 5.73 -12.57 -18.95
N ALA A 264 4.59 -13.23 -19.13
CA ALA A 264 4.09 -14.27 -18.23
C ALA A 264 5.09 -15.44 -18.11
N GLN A 265 5.73 -15.83 -19.22
CA GLN A 265 6.74 -16.89 -19.25
C GLN A 265 7.99 -16.57 -18.41
N VAL A 266 8.34 -15.29 -18.25
CA VAL A 266 9.52 -14.86 -17.51
C VAL A 266 9.20 -14.17 -16.19
N ALA A 267 7.92 -14.04 -15.83
CA ALA A 267 7.42 -13.29 -14.67
C ALA A 267 8.16 -13.59 -13.36
N ALA A 268 8.56 -14.86 -13.16
CA ALA A 268 9.27 -15.32 -11.98
C ALA A 268 10.72 -14.81 -11.84
N ARG A 269 11.24 -14.18 -12.88
CA ARG A 269 12.65 -13.76 -12.97
C ARG A 269 12.80 -12.32 -13.43
N VAL A 270 11.70 -11.58 -13.61
CA VAL A 270 11.76 -10.18 -14.03
C VAL A 270 12.07 -9.28 -12.83
N PRO A 271 13.24 -8.61 -12.80
CA PRO A 271 13.62 -7.75 -11.69
C PRO A 271 13.08 -6.31 -11.84
N LEU A 272 12.67 -5.92 -13.06
CA LEU A 272 12.21 -4.57 -13.40
C LEU A 272 11.05 -4.63 -14.38
N VAL A 273 9.95 -3.97 -14.03
CA VAL A 273 8.87 -3.65 -14.96
C VAL A 273 8.62 -2.13 -14.97
N ILE A 274 8.44 -1.59 -16.16
CA ILE A 274 8.12 -0.18 -16.40
C ILE A 274 6.75 -0.14 -17.10
N LEU A 275 5.75 0.38 -16.39
CA LEU A 275 4.42 0.59 -16.93
C LEU A 275 4.39 1.91 -17.70
N LEU A 276 3.96 1.89 -18.96
CA LEU A 276 3.82 3.06 -19.81
C LEU A 276 2.37 3.17 -20.29
N GLY A 277 1.62 4.01 -19.59
CA GLY A 277 0.23 4.33 -19.94
C GLY A 277 0.13 5.52 -20.88
N GLY A 278 -0.80 5.47 -21.84
CA GLY A 278 -1.00 6.58 -22.77
C GLY A 278 -2.18 6.37 -23.71
N SER A 279 -2.65 7.43 -24.38
CA SER A 279 -3.66 7.27 -25.42
C SER A 279 -3.10 6.61 -26.69
N PHE A 280 -1.81 6.84 -26.99
CA PHE A 280 -1.11 6.35 -28.19
C PHE A 280 -1.92 6.61 -29.47
N ASP A 281 -2.16 7.89 -29.75
CA ASP A 281 -3.13 8.33 -30.74
C ASP A 281 -2.52 9.41 -31.67
N PRO A 282 -1.53 9.07 -32.51
CA PRO A 282 -0.89 7.75 -32.66
C PRO A 282 0.33 7.56 -31.72
N PRO A 283 0.85 6.33 -31.56
CA PRO A 283 2.18 6.12 -31.01
C PRO A 283 3.25 6.78 -31.91
N HIS A 284 4.38 7.13 -31.31
CA HIS A 284 5.49 7.84 -31.98
C HIS A 284 6.82 7.41 -31.36
N LEU A 285 7.95 7.73 -31.99
CA LEU A 285 9.27 7.23 -31.59
C LEU A 285 9.68 7.63 -30.17
N ALA A 286 9.26 8.79 -29.64
CA ALA A 286 9.50 9.07 -28.21
C ALA A 286 8.80 8.05 -27.27
N HIS A 287 7.67 7.45 -27.66
CA HIS A 287 7.08 6.36 -26.87
C HIS A 287 7.90 5.07 -26.92
N VAL A 288 8.78 4.91 -27.91
CA VAL A 288 9.51 3.66 -28.18
C VAL A 288 10.99 3.80 -27.84
N GLU A 289 11.70 4.70 -28.50
CA GLU A 289 13.13 4.91 -28.39
C GLU A 289 13.50 5.53 -27.04
N LEU A 290 12.81 6.61 -26.62
CA LEU A 290 13.07 7.21 -25.31
C LEU A 290 12.65 6.25 -24.19
N ALA A 291 11.51 5.57 -24.30
CA ALA A 291 11.11 4.57 -23.32
C ALA A 291 12.13 3.43 -23.21
N THR A 292 12.72 3.00 -24.32
CA THR A 292 13.82 2.02 -24.34
C THR A 292 15.09 2.55 -23.69
N ALA A 293 15.45 3.80 -23.93
CA ALA A 293 16.58 4.45 -23.26
C ALA A 293 16.37 4.56 -21.74
N VAL A 294 15.14 4.89 -21.30
CA VAL A 294 14.76 4.93 -19.87
C VAL A 294 14.88 3.53 -19.25
N ARG A 295 14.42 2.49 -19.95
CA ARG A 295 14.61 1.10 -19.50
C ARG A 295 16.09 0.79 -19.30
N ALA A 296 16.94 1.06 -20.29
CA ALA A 296 18.37 0.79 -20.21
C ALA A 296 19.06 1.60 -19.09
N GLU A 297 18.58 2.81 -18.79
CA GLU A 297 19.04 3.60 -17.64
C GLU A 297 18.72 2.93 -16.31
N LEU A 298 17.45 2.56 -16.11
CA LEU A 298 16.98 1.95 -14.87
C LEU A 298 17.60 0.57 -14.65
N GLU A 299 17.80 -0.20 -15.71
CA GLU A 299 18.50 -1.48 -15.65
C GLU A 299 19.93 -1.32 -15.11
N ARG A 300 20.67 -0.28 -15.54
CA ARG A 300 22.01 0.03 -15.00
C ARG A 300 21.96 0.45 -13.53
N GLU A 301 20.94 1.23 -13.15
CA GLU A 301 20.79 1.70 -11.76
C GLU A 301 20.62 0.54 -10.78
N ILE A 302 19.81 -0.46 -11.15
CA ILE A 302 19.50 -1.60 -10.28
C ILE A 302 20.29 -2.88 -10.63
N LYS A 303 21.23 -2.78 -11.59
CA LYS A 303 22.15 -3.86 -12.02
C LYS A 303 21.41 -5.09 -12.57
N CYS A 304 20.51 -4.85 -13.51
CA CYS A 304 19.73 -5.88 -14.19
C CYS A 304 19.72 -5.68 -15.72
N GLU A 305 20.87 -5.35 -16.29
CA GLU A 305 21.05 -5.07 -17.72
C GLU A 305 20.41 -6.14 -18.61
N GLY A 306 19.57 -5.66 -19.53
CA GLY A 306 18.84 -6.51 -20.45
C GLY A 306 17.85 -7.44 -19.77
N LEU A 307 17.37 -7.16 -18.55
CA LEU A 307 16.34 -7.95 -17.86
C LEU A 307 15.01 -7.21 -17.64
N GLY A 308 14.96 -5.90 -17.83
CA GLY A 308 13.78 -5.07 -17.63
C GLY A 308 12.76 -5.19 -18.75
N TRP A 309 11.49 -4.93 -18.43
CA TRP A 309 10.37 -4.99 -19.36
C TRP A 309 9.60 -3.67 -19.44
N LEU A 310 9.27 -3.24 -20.65
CA LEU A 310 8.32 -2.16 -20.91
C LEU A 310 6.93 -2.75 -21.18
N VAL A 311 5.93 -2.25 -20.46
CA VAL A 311 4.53 -2.67 -20.60
C VAL A 311 3.73 -1.48 -21.09
N TYR A 312 3.33 -1.51 -22.35
CA TYR A 312 2.53 -0.47 -22.98
C TYR A 312 1.06 -0.72 -22.70
N ILE A 313 0.39 0.28 -22.15
CA ILE A 313 -1.00 0.17 -21.67
C ILE A 313 -1.83 1.27 -22.33
N PRO A 314 -2.51 0.97 -23.46
CA PRO A 314 -3.35 1.94 -24.11
C PRO A 314 -4.54 2.28 -23.22
N ALA A 315 -4.64 3.56 -22.86
CA ALA A 315 -5.74 4.07 -22.08
C ALA A 315 -7.04 3.96 -22.88
N ALA A 316 -8.11 3.50 -22.22
CA ALA A 316 -9.46 3.53 -22.79
C ALA A 316 -9.95 4.98 -22.95
N ARG A 317 -9.86 5.75 -21.85
CA ARG A 317 -10.13 7.19 -21.84
C ARG A 317 -9.30 7.86 -20.77
N SER A 318 -8.62 8.96 -21.11
CA SER A 318 -7.89 9.76 -20.12
C SER A 318 -8.89 10.50 -19.22
N PRO A 319 -8.78 10.43 -17.88
CA PRO A 319 -9.65 11.18 -16.97
C PRO A 319 -9.54 12.70 -17.14
N PHE A 320 -8.45 13.18 -17.74
CA PHE A 320 -8.12 14.61 -17.87
C PHE A 320 -8.43 15.20 -19.25
N LYS A 321 -8.99 14.40 -20.18
CA LYS A 321 -9.37 14.88 -21.53
C LYS A 321 -10.90 14.84 -21.68
N SER A 322 -11.48 15.93 -22.17
CA SER A 322 -12.93 16.05 -22.41
C SER A 322 -13.40 15.12 -23.54
N ALA A 323 -12.62 15.03 -24.62
CA ALA A 323 -12.82 14.12 -25.75
C ALA A 323 -11.97 12.84 -25.63
N GLY A 324 -12.49 11.74 -26.19
CA GLY A 324 -11.74 10.48 -26.33
C GLY A 324 -10.61 10.57 -27.37
N PRO A 325 -9.80 9.50 -27.53
CA PRO A 325 -8.87 9.39 -28.64
C PRO A 325 -9.57 9.52 -30.00
N ALA A 326 -8.85 10.03 -31.00
CA ALA A 326 -9.40 10.21 -32.34
C ALA A 326 -9.47 8.90 -33.13
N ALA A 327 -8.45 8.04 -33.02
CA ALA A 327 -8.50 6.70 -33.59
C ALA A 327 -9.23 5.72 -32.65
N THR A 328 -9.85 4.69 -33.24
CA THR A 328 -10.56 3.66 -32.48
C THR A 328 -9.60 2.87 -31.59
N ASP A 329 -10.11 2.20 -30.55
CA ASP A 329 -9.31 1.28 -29.72
C ASP A 329 -8.57 0.23 -30.55
N ALA A 330 -9.22 -0.30 -31.58
CA ALA A 330 -8.64 -1.30 -32.47
C ALA A 330 -7.48 -0.73 -33.29
N ASP A 331 -7.64 0.47 -33.85
CA ASP A 331 -6.60 1.13 -34.62
C ASP A 331 -5.39 1.49 -33.73
N ARG A 332 -5.63 1.99 -32.52
CA ARG A 332 -4.56 2.33 -31.56
C ARG A 332 -3.77 1.09 -31.14
N ILE A 333 -4.45 -0.03 -30.89
CA ILE A 333 -3.82 -1.33 -30.64
C ILE A 333 -2.99 -1.78 -31.85
N ALA A 334 -3.52 -1.67 -33.06
CA ALA A 334 -2.81 -2.05 -34.28
C ALA A 334 -1.55 -1.19 -34.50
N MET A 335 -1.68 0.13 -34.40
CA MET A 335 -0.54 1.05 -34.47
C MET A 335 0.49 0.78 -33.38
N LEU A 336 0.08 0.44 -32.15
CA LEU A 336 1.02 0.06 -31.09
C LEU A 336 1.76 -1.25 -31.42
N LYS A 337 1.08 -2.27 -31.92
CA LYS A 337 1.74 -3.52 -32.34
C LYS A 337 2.80 -3.25 -33.41
N LEU A 338 2.47 -2.44 -34.42
CA LEU A 338 3.41 -2.02 -35.45
C LEU A 338 4.57 -1.19 -34.86
N ALA A 339 4.26 -0.25 -33.97
CA ALA A 339 5.25 0.56 -33.27
C ALA A 339 6.19 -0.26 -32.38
N LEU A 340 5.84 -1.49 -32.00
CA LEU A 340 6.65 -2.36 -31.12
C LEU A 340 7.33 -3.50 -31.87
N LEU A 341 7.20 -3.59 -33.20
CA LEU A 341 7.92 -4.59 -34.00
C LEU A 341 9.43 -4.46 -33.78
N GLY A 342 10.07 -5.59 -33.45
CA GLY A 342 11.51 -5.66 -33.18
C GLY A 342 11.99 -5.00 -31.89
N VAL A 343 11.09 -4.49 -31.03
CA VAL A 343 11.49 -3.91 -29.74
C VAL A 343 11.59 -5.01 -28.69
N GLU A 344 12.80 -5.35 -28.32
CA GLU A 344 13.04 -6.36 -27.30
C GLU A 344 12.41 -5.98 -25.95
N ARG A 345 11.85 -6.98 -25.26
CA ARG A 345 11.28 -6.88 -23.91
C ARG A 345 10.27 -5.75 -23.76
N SER A 346 9.49 -5.54 -24.80
CA SER A 346 8.34 -4.66 -24.81
C SER A 346 7.10 -5.48 -25.12
N CYS A 347 6.02 -5.23 -24.39
CA CYS A 347 4.75 -5.92 -24.61
C CYS A 347 3.58 -4.95 -24.49
N LEU A 348 2.47 -5.32 -25.13
CA LEU A 348 1.21 -4.58 -25.11
C LEU A 348 0.24 -5.28 -24.16
N TRP A 349 -0.33 -4.55 -23.20
CA TRP A 349 -1.34 -5.08 -22.30
C TRP A 349 -2.63 -4.24 -22.35
N THR A 350 -3.74 -4.84 -22.80
CA THR A 350 -4.98 -4.14 -23.17
C THR A 350 -6.01 -4.04 -22.05
N ASP A 351 -5.64 -4.35 -20.80
CA ASP A 351 -6.57 -4.44 -19.66
C ASP A 351 -7.47 -3.22 -19.47
N GLU A 352 -6.95 -2.01 -19.65
CA GLU A 352 -7.77 -0.80 -19.55
C GLU A 352 -8.88 -0.73 -20.59
N ILE A 353 -8.59 -1.09 -21.84
CA ILE A 353 -9.58 -1.14 -22.94
C ILE A 353 -10.59 -2.27 -22.69
N ASP A 354 -10.11 -3.44 -22.31
CA ASP A 354 -10.96 -4.61 -22.12
C ASP A 354 -11.94 -4.43 -20.95
N ARG A 355 -11.51 -3.80 -19.85
CA ARG A 355 -12.40 -3.44 -18.74
C ARG A 355 -13.46 -2.42 -19.15
N ALA A 356 -13.06 -1.37 -19.86
CA ALA A 356 -13.98 -0.33 -20.31
C ALA A 356 -15.10 -0.86 -21.22
N ARG A 357 -14.85 -1.94 -21.97
CA ARG A 357 -15.86 -2.60 -22.81
C ARG A 357 -16.96 -3.32 -22.01
N VAL A 358 -16.65 -3.83 -20.82
CA VAL A 358 -17.58 -4.69 -20.04
C VAL A 358 -18.29 -3.93 -18.93
N GLU A 359 -17.63 -2.95 -18.30
CA GLU A 359 -18.28 -2.08 -17.30
C GLU A 359 -19.39 -1.19 -17.90
N ALA A 360 -19.32 -0.97 -19.21
CA ALA A 360 -20.26 -0.15 -19.95
C ALA A 360 -21.41 -1.00 -20.49
N GLY A 361 -22.54 -1.01 -19.79
CA GLY A 361 -23.88 -1.09 -20.42
C GLY A 361 -24.17 0.13 -21.32
N GLY A 362 -23.17 0.61 -22.07
CA GLY A 362 -23.21 1.81 -22.93
C GLY A 362 -22.49 3.06 -22.41
N THR A 363 -22.06 3.13 -21.14
CA THR A 363 -21.42 4.34 -20.57
C THR A 363 -19.94 4.10 -20.22
N PRO A 364 -18.97 4.77 -20.87
CA PRO A 364 -17.55 4.55 -20.58
C PRO A 364 -17.13 5.11 -19.21
N THR A 365 -16.66 4.25 -18.31
CA THR A 365 -16.03 4.65 -17.03
C THR A 365 -14.57 5.08 -17.23
N PRO A 366 -14.08 6.11 -16.52
CA PRO A 366 -12.66 6.47 -16.55
C PRO A 366 -11.77 5.38 -15.94
N SER A 367 -10.70 4.99 -16.64
CA SER A 367 -9.66 4.12 -16.08
C SER A 367 -8.71 4.92 -15.20
N PHE A 368 -8.45 4.43 -13.98
CA PHE A 368 -7.51 5.04 -13.04
C PHE A 368 -6.21 4.25 -12.99
N THR A 369 -5.07 4.91 -13.14
CA THR A 369 -3.75 4.26 -13.19
C THR A 369 -3.41 3.48 -11.93
N ILE A 370 -3.92 3.87 -10.75
CA ILE A 370 -3.80 3.10 -9.51
C ILE A 370 -4.39 1.69 -9.65
N ASP A 371 -5.54 1.55 -10.31
CA ASP A 371 -6.17 0.25 -10.52
C ASP A 371 -5.38 -0.56 -11.52
N THR A 372 -4.97 0.07 -12.61
CA THR A 372 -4.19 -0.57 -13.67
C THR A 372 -2.88 -1.14 -13.13
N ALA A 373 -2.12 -0.33 -12.37
CA ALA A 373 -0.88 -0.77 -11.74
C ALA A 373 -1.13 -1.88 -10.71
N GLY A 374 -2.15 -1.74 -9.87
CA GLY A 374 -2.53 -2.75 -8.88
C GLY A 374 -2.89 -4.08 -9.53
N ARG A 375 -3.78 -4.07 -10.53
CA ARG A 375 -4.19 -5.27 -11.28
C ARG A 375 -3.02 -5.96 -11.96
N PHE A 376 -2.16 -5.18 -12.63
CA PHE A 376 -0.96 -5.70 -13.28
C PHE A 376 -0.09 -6.48 -12.29
N LEU A 377 0.22 -5.85 -11.14
CA LEU A 377 1.06 -6.44 -10.11
C LEU A 377 0.41 -7.66 -9.48
N SER A 378 -0.90 -7.66 -9.25
CA SER A 378 -1.63 -8.84 -8.75
C SER A 378 -1.47 -10.04 -9.67
N LEU A 379 -1.60 -9.85 -10.98
CA LEU A 379 -1.41 -10.91 -11.96
C LEU A 379 0.05 -11.36 -12.01
N LEU A 380 0.99 -10.42 -11.96
CA LEU A 380 2.42 -10.73 -12.03
C LEU A 380 2.88 -11.51 -10.79
N TYR A 381 2.41 -11.15 -9.60
CA TYR A 381 2.68 -11.88 -8.37
C TYR A 381 2.04 -13.28 -8.37
N ALA A 382 0.85 -13.42 -8.95
CA ALA A 382 0.17 -14.72 -9.07
C ALA A 382 0.93 -15.70 -9.99
N VAL A 383 1.52 -15.20 -11.08
CA VAL A 383 2.27 -16.03 -12.05
C VAL A 383 3.72 -16.24 -11.62
N GLY A 384 4.38 -15.20 -11.09
CA GLY A 384 5.83 -15.18 -10.89
C GLY A 384 6.36 -15.90 -9.64
N ARG A 385 5.54 -16.25 -8.65
CA ARG A 385 6.03 -16.65 -7.31
C ARG A 385 7.00 -15.63 -6.66
N CYS A 386 7.02 -14.40 -7.17
CA CYS A 386 7.83 -13.27 -6.71
C CYS A 386 6.98 -12.42 -5.77
N GLY A 387 7.49 -12.15 -4.56
CA GLY A 387 6.88 -11.15 -3.68
C GLY A 387 7.30 -9.73 -4.09
N PRO A 388 6.66 -8.70 -3.49
CA PRO A 388 7.00 -7.29 -3.72
C PRO A 388 8.49 -6.97 -3.57
N ASP A 389 9.19 -7.71 -2.71
CA ASP A 389 10.59 -7.50 -2.36
C ASP A 389 11.59 -7.90 -3.48
N SER A 390 11.12 -8.53 -4.56
CA SER A 390 11.96 -9.04 -5.67
C SER A 390 11.74 -8.34 -7.02
N LEU A 391 10.81 -7.40 -7.09
CA LEU A 391 10.42 -6.70 -8.31
C LEU A 391 10.49 -5.19 -8.10
N THR A 392 11.27 -4.51 -8.94
CA THR A 392 11.21 -3.06 -9.07
C THR A 392 10.12 -2.69 -10.07
N THR A 393 9.15 -1.87 -9.67
CA THR A 393 8.09 -1.39 -10.56
C THR A 393 8.21 0.12 -10.75
N ARG A 394 8.19 0.57 -12.00
CA ARG A 394 8.24 1.97 -12.39
C ARG A 394 7.02 2.36 -13.21
N LEU A 395 6.63 3.64 -13.15
CA LEU A 395 5.60 4.23 -13.98
C LEU A 395 6.21 5.33 -14.84
N LEU A 396 6.36 5.07 -16.13
CA LEU A 396 6.93 6.03 -17.06
C LEU A 396 5.87 7.06 -17.46
N ILE A 397 6.12 8.34 -17.17
CA ILE A 397 5.21 9.45 -17.43
C ILE A 397 5.94 10.63 -18.09
N GLY A 398 5.21 11.46 -18.83
CA GLY A 398 5.74 12.72 -19.36
C GLY A 398 5.69 13.86 -18.34
N GLN A 399 6.40 14.94 -18.62
CA GLN A 399 6.46 16.16 -17.79
C GLN A 399 5.08 16.72 -17.40
N ASP A 400 4.15 16.83 -18.36
CA ASP A 400 2.80 17.35 -18.10
C ASP A 400 2.02 16.45 -17.12
N GLN A 401 2.21 15.14 -17.23
CA GLN A 401 1.59 14.17 -16.31
C GLN A 401 2.21 14.26 -14.91
N ALA A 402 3.53 14.45 -14.82
CA ALA A 402 4.23 14.64 -13.56
C ALA A 402 3.76 15.91 -12.83
N ALA A 403 3.65 17.04 -13.54
CA ALA A 403 3.14 18.30 -12.99
C ALA A 403 1.70 18.15 -12.43
N ALA A 404 0.85 17.38 -13.11
CA ALA A 404 -0.53 17.11 -12.71
C ALA A 404 -0.70 15.88 -11.79
N PHE A 405 0.38 15.20 -11.38
CA PHE A 405 0.31 13.88 -10.74
C PHE A 405 -0.46 13.89 -9.41
N HIS A 406 -0.40 14.99 -8.66
CA HIS A 406 -1.14 15.19 -7.41
C HIS A 406 -2.68 15.14 -7.58
N ARG A 407 -3.18 15.26 -8.83
CA ARG A 407 -4.61 15.17 -9.16
C ARG A 407 -5.05 13.73 -9.45
N TRP A 408 -4.12 12.78 -9.51
CA TRP A 408 -4.42 11.39 -9.83
C TRP A 408 -5.02 10.70 -8.60
N ARG A 409 -5.95 9.78 -8.84
CA ARG A 409 -6.60 9.04 -7.76
C ARG A 409 -5.57 8.23 -6.98
N GLU A 410 -5.55 8.42 -5.66
CA GLU A 410 -4.61 7.76 -4.75
C GLU A 410 -3.13 7.94 -5.12
N PHE A 411 -2.75 9.13 -5.61
CA PHE A 411 -1.40 9.41 -6.13
C PHE A 411 -0.24 8.98 -5.21
N LYS A 412 -0.38 9.14 -3.88
CA LYS A 412 0.64 8.67 -2.91
C LYS A 412 0.71 7.15 -2.82
N ALA A 413 -0.39 6.43 -3.03
CA ALA A 413 -0.37 4.98 -3.13
C ALA A 413 0.19 4.52 -4.48
N LEU A 414 -0.09 5.25 -5.56
CA LEU A 414 0.46 4.94 -6.88
C LEU A 414 1.99 5.02 -6.89
N ILE A 415 2.59 6.05 -6.27
CA ILE A 415 4.06 6.15 -6.10
C ILE A 415 4.62 4.90 -5.40
N ARG A 416 3.88 4.34 -4.43
CA ARG A 416 4.29 3.14 -3.69
C ARG A 416 4.15 1.85 -4.51
N LEU A 417 3.17 1.78 -5.42
CA LEU A 417 2.99 0.63 -6.31
C LEU A 417 3.97 0.65 -7.49
N ALA A 418 4.14 1.81 -8.10
CA ALA A 418 4.96 2.02 -9.28
C ALA A 418 5.58 3.41 -9.21
N GLU A 419 6.86 3.47 -8.85
CA GLU A 419 7.56 4.74 -8.66
C GLU A 419 7.65 5.49 -10.00
N PRO A 420 7.25 6.78 -10.06
CA PRO A 420 7.27 7.52 -11.31
C PRO A 420 8.69 7.71 -11.84
N VAL A 421 8.82 7.65 -13.17
CA VAL A 421 10.02 8.07 -13.90
C VAL A 421 9.57 9.05 -14.98
N VAL A 422 10.15 10.25 -14.98
CA VAL A 422 9.64 11.39 -15.75
C VAL A 422 10.53 11.63 -16.97
N MET A 423 9.92 11.58 -18.15
CA MET A 423 10.52 12.10 -19.38
C MET A 423 10.18 13.57 -19.54
N LEU A 424 11.22 14.40 -19.59
CA LEU A 424 11.07 15.83 -19.86
C LEU A 424 10.80 16.07 -21.34
N ARG A 425 10.11 17.19 -21.63
CA ARG A 425 9.87 17.66 -22.99
C ARG A 425 10.62 18.97 -23.20
N ARG A 426 11.23 19.12 -24.38
CA ARG A 426 11.91 20.35 -24.78
C ARG A 426 10.89 21.41 -25.17
N ASP A 427 11.14 22.67 -24.82
CA ASP A 427 10.29 23.78 -25.23
C ASP A 427 10.54 24.12 -26.71
N ALA A 428 9.46 24.15 -27.50
CA ALA A 428 9.47 24.35 -28.95
C ALA A 428 10.07 25.70 -29.39
N SER A 429 10.18 26.68 -28.49
CA SER A 429 10.65 28.04 -28.79
C SER A 429 12.16 28.18 -28.98
N GLU A 430 12.95 27.13 -28.75
CA GLU A 430 14.43 27.17 -28.84
C GLU A 430 15.01 26.43 -30.07
N ILE A 431 14.19 26.08 -31.06
CA ILE A 431 14.60 25.18 -32.16
C ILE A 431 15.04 25.97 -33.42
N LEU A 432 16.35 26.20 -33.56
CA LEU A 432 17.00 26.59 -34.83
C LEU A 432 18.23 25.72 -35.17
N GLN A 433 18.36 24.50 -34.62
CA GLN A 433 19.44 23.58 -35.00
C GLN A 433 18.93 22.18 -35.37
N PRO A 434 19.50 21.54 -36.42
CA PRO A 434 19.17 20.17 -36.78
C PRO A 434 19.45 19.18 -35.63
N LEU A 435 18.49 18.29 -35.35
CA LEU A 435 18.52 17.27 -34.29
C LEU A 435 19.56 16.15 -34.48
N GLN A 436 20.52 16.30 -35.40
CA GLN A 436 21.51 15.27 -35.74
C GLN A 436 22.72 15.23 -34.80
N GLU A 437 22.86 16.20 -33.88
CA GLU A 437 23.85 16.12 -32.81
C GLU A 437 23.19 15.57 -31.54
N ALA A 438 23.52 14.31 -31.25
CA ALA A 438 23.32 13.52 -30.03
C ALA A 438 22.35 14.07 -28.97
N ALA A 439 21.33 13.27 -28.63
CA ALA A 439 20.67 13.17 -27.32
C ALA A 439 21.27 14.09 -26.22
N VAL A 440 20.90 15.38 -26.23
CA VAL A 440 21.40 16.35 -25.24
C VAL A 440 20.65 16.12 -23.94
N PRO A 441 21.32 16.07 -22.77
CA PRO A 441 20.64 16.02 -21.48
C PRO A 441 19.61 17.14 -21.37
N ALA A 442 18.47 16.86 -20.71
CA ALA A 442 17.42 17.85 -20.47
C ALA A 442 18.00 19.18 -19.97
N ALA A 443 17.56 20.29 -20.56
CA ALA A 443 18.09 21.61 -20.21
C ALA A 443 17.72 21.96 -18.75
N PRO A 444 18.57 22.70 -18.02
CA PRO A 444 18.26 23.13 -16.65
C PRO A 444 16.88 23.81 -16.50
N GLY A 445 16.41 24.51 -17.54
CA GLY A 445 15.10 25.17 -17.57
C GLY A 445 13.91 24.22 -17.52
N GLU A 446 13.97 23.06 -18.19
CA GLU A 446 12.88 22.08 -18.21
C GLU A 446 12.66 21.46 -16.82
N THR A 447 13.77 21.10 -16.17
CA THR A 447 13.76 20.62 -14.79
C THR A 447 13.19 21.68 -13.85
N GLN A 448 13.64 22.93 -13.97
CA GLN A 448 13.16 24.02 -13.13
C GLN A 448 11.65 24.26 -13.31
N SER A 449 11.15 24.19 -14.54
CA SER A 449 9.72 24.35 -14.87
C SER A 449 8.87 23.28 -14.17
N LEU A 450 9.26 22.00 -14.28
CA LEU A 450 8.58 20.91 -13.58
C LEU A 450 8.60 21.09 -12.06
N MET A 451 9.78 21.40 -11.49
CA MET A 451 9.92 21.57 -10.04
C MET A 451 9.09 22.74 -9.51
N LEU A 452 8.99 23.83 -10.27
CA LEU A 452 8.14 24.98 -9.93
C LEU A 452 6.65 24.59 -9.96
N ALA A 453 6.21 23.85 -10.99
CA ALA A 453 4.83 23.37 -11.08
C ALA A 453 4.46 22.44 -9.92
N LEU A 454 5.35 21.52 -9.54
CA LEU A 454 5.17 20.66 -8.38
C LEU A 454 5.08 21.48 -7.09
N LYS A 455 5.98 22.44 -6.88
CA LYS A 455 5.96 23.31 -5.70
C LYS A 455 4.67 24.13 -5.61
N HIS A 456 4.21 24.71 -6.70
CA HIS A 456 2.97 25.50 -6.75
C HIS A 456 1.70 24.68 -6.51
N SER A 457 1.73 23.36 -6.72
CA SER A 457 0.57 22.51 -6.42
C SER A 457 0.24 22.46 -4.92
N GLY A 458 1.19 22.76 -4.03
CA GLY A 458 1.02 22.66 -2.57
C GLY A 458 0.85 21.23 -2.04
N ALA A 459 0.94 20.21 -2.90
CA ALA A 459 0.69 18.81 -2.54
C ALA A 459 1.91 18.08 -1.96
N TRP A 460 3.10 18.70 -2.04
CA TRP A 460 4.39 18.08 -1.74
C TRP A 460 5.19 18.90 -0.73
N ASN A 461 5.81 18.23 0.24
CA ASN A 461 6.81 18.85 1.11
C ASN A 461 8.21 18.87 0.47
N ASP A 462 9.17 19.57 1.07
CA ASP A 462 10.52 19.73 0.51
C ASP A 462 11.23 18.39 0.23
N ALA A 463 11.10 17.41 1.13
CA ALA A 463 11.69 16.09 0.91
C ALA A 463 11.01 15.31 -0.22
N GLU A 464 9.69 15.49 -0.41
CA GLU A 464 8.96 14.92 -1.55
C GLU A 464 9.34 15.61 -2.87
N LEU A 465 9.63 16.92 -2.85
CA LEU A 465 10.13 17.65 -4.02
C LEU A 465 11.54 17.17 -4.42
N ASP A 466 12.44 16.98 -3.46
CA ASP A 466 13.77 16.41 -3.73
C ASP A 466 13.67 15.02 -4.37
N GLN A 467 12.73 14.19 -3.92
CA GLN A 467 12.45 12.90 -4.54
C GLN A 467 11.93 13.04 -5.97
N TRP A 468 11.06 14.01 -6.25
CA TRP A 468 10.58 14.26 -7.60
C TRP A 468 11.69 14.65 -8.58
N GLN A 469 12.67 15.42 -8.12
CA GLN A 469 13.86 15.74 -8.94
C GLN A 469 14.66 14.48 -9.29
N GLN A 470 14.77 13.53 -8.36
CA GLN A 470 15.47 12.25 -8.59
C GLN A 470 14.72 11.31 -9.53
N ARG A 471 13.41 11.52 -9.75
CA ARG A 471 12.57 10.74 -10.66
C ARG A 471 12.71 11.16 -12.13
N ILE A 472 13.45 12.23 -12.43
CA ILE A 472 13.68 12.67 -13.80
C ILE A 472 14.65 11.71 -14.48
N ALA A 473 14.24 11.14 -15.60
CA ALA A 473 15.08 10.24 -16.38
C ALA A 473 16.26 10.99 -17.00
N LYS A 474 17.43 10.34 -17.02
CA LYS A 474 18.67 10.87 -17.62
C LYS A 474 18.75 10.45 -19.09
N VAL A 475 17.70 10.78 -19.83
CA VAL A 475 17.60 10.58 -21.28
C VAL A 475 17.34 11.92 -21.98
N ALA A 476 17.50 11.95 -23.29
CA ALA A 476 17.22 13.14 -24.08
C ALA A 476 15.73 13.52 -24.04
N ALA A 477 15.47 14.82 -24.09
CA ALA A 477 14.13 15.38 -24.26
C ALA A 477 13.85 15.60 -25.75
N TRP A 478 12.71 15.10 -26.24
CA TRP A 478 12.26 15.31 -27.63
C TRP A 478 11.01 16.20 -27.64
N ASP A 479 10.96 17.16 -28.57
CA ASP A 479 9.77 17.99 -28.77
C ASP A 479 8.82 17.33 -29.79
N VAL A 480 8.11 16.31 -29.33
CA VAL A 480 7.06 15.66 -30.13
C VAL A 480 5.86 15.31 -29.25
N SER A 481 4.67 15.49 -29.82
CA SER A 481 3.43 15.03 -29.21
C SER A 481 2.52 14.41 -30.25
N SER A 482 1.70 13.43 -29.85
CA SER A 482 0.66 12.88 -30.72
C SER A 482 -0.30 13.97 -31.22
N THR A 483 -0.55 15.03 -30.44
CA THR A 483 -1.41 16.15 -30.87
C THR A 483 -0.81 16.91 -32.05
N GLU A 484 0.49 17.18 -32.03
CA GLU A 484 1.17 17.81 -33.15
C GLU A 484 1.21 16.88 -34.37
N ILE A 485 1.49 15.59 -34.17
CA ILE A 485 1.45 14.59 -35.24
C ILE A 485 0.07 14.56 -35.92
N ARG A 486 -1.03 14.54 -35.15
CA ARG A 486 -2.39 14.58 -35.72
C ARG A 486 -2.63 15.86 -36.53
N ARG A 487 -2.21 17.03 -36.01
CA ARG A 487 -2.33 18.31 -36.74
C ARG A 487 -1.57 18.27 -38.08
N ARG A 488 -0.38 17.68 -38.09
CA ARG A 488 0.45 17.52 -39.29
C ARG A 488 -0.12 16.52 -40.29
N LEU A 489 -0.77 15.46 -39.82
CA LEU A 489 -1.44 14.46 -40.66
C LEU A 489 -2.72 15.00 -41.31
N ALA A 490 -3.39 15.98 -40.69
CA ALA A 490 -4.63 16.57 -41.19
C ALA A 490 -4.43 17.53 -42.38
N VAL A 491 -3.21 18.02 -42.61
CA VAL A 491 -2.88 18.98 -43.69
C VAL A 491 -2.28 18.22 -44.89
N PRO A 492 -2.58 18.59 -46.16
CA PRO A 492 -1.97 17.98 -47.33
C PRO A 492 -0.44 17.94 -47.24
N GLN A 493 0.15 16.76 -47.42
CA GLN A 493 1.60 16.52 -47.23
C GLN A 493 2.46 17.14 -48.35
N SER A 494 2.15 18.33 -48.86
CA SER A 494 3.04 19.06 -49.78
C SER A 494 4.15 19.84 -49.04
N ASP A 495 3.97 20.10 -47.74
CA ASP A 495 4.96 20.79 -46.89
C ASP A 495 6.17 19.89 -46.56
N PRO A 496 7.41 20.29 -46.93
CA PRO A 496 8.62 19.53 -46.63
C PRO A 496 8.87 19.31 -45.13
N GLY A 497 8.56 20.30 -44.29
CA GLY A 497 8.76 20.20 -42.83
C GLY A 497 7.87 19.13 -42.20
N THR A 498 6.63 19.03 -42.66
CA THR A 498 5.68 18.00 -42.25
C THR A 498 6.13 16.60 -42.67
N LYS A 499 6.61 16.41 -43.90
CA LYS A 499 7.16 15.13 -44.34
C LYS A 499 8.36 14.70 -43.51
N GLN A 500 9.25 15.64 -43.18
CA GLN A 500 10.43 15.35 -42.38
C GLN A 500 10.05 14.95 -40.96
N LEU A 501 9.19 15.72 -40.28
CA LEU A 501 8.73 15.43 -38.92
C LEU A 501 8.07 14.05 -38.82
N LEU A 502 7.17 13.71 -39.75
CA LEU A 502 6.49 12.41 -39.74
C LEU A 502 7.46 11.25 -39.95
N LYS A 503 8.46 11.40 -40.83
CA LYS A 503 9.52 10.40 -41.02
C LYS A 503 10.43 10.26 -39.82
N GLU A 504 10.69 11.37 -39.12
CA GLU A 504 11.61 11.42 -37.99
C GLU A 504 10.98 10.86 -36.72
N PHE A 505 9.66 11.02 -36.51
CA PHE A 505 9.02 10.66 -35.24
C PHE A 505 7.98 9.55 -35.33
N ILE A 506 7.68 9.00 -36.51
CA ILE A 506 6.75 7.87 -36.66
C ILE A 506 7.44 6.74 -37.41
N ARG A 507 7.30 5.52 -36.90
CA ARG A 507 7.78 4.33 -37.62
C ARG A 507 7.11 4.22 -39.01
N PRO A 508 7.85 3.79 -40.04
CA PRO A 508 7.31 3.62 -41.38
C PRO A 508 6.02 2.77 -41.42
N GLU A 509 5.99 1.67 -40.68
CA GLU A 509 4.86 0.72 -40.64
C GLU A 509 3.60 1.36 -40.03
N VAL A 510 3.79 2.19 -38.99
CA VAL A 510 2.68 2.94 -38.37
C VAL A 510 2.16 4.02 -39.32
N LEU A 511 3.07 4.73 -40.00
CA LEU A 511 2.70 5.78 -40.94
C LEU A 511 1.98 5.20 -42.17
N GLU A 512 2.40 4.04 -42.65
CA GLU A 512 1.72 3.28 -43.71
C GLU A 512 0.31 2.88 -43.27
N TYR A 513 0.17 2.27 -42.10
CA TYR A 513 -1.14 1.91 -41.55
C TYR A 513 -2.08 3.12 -41.42
N ILE A 514 -1.59 4.26 -40.92
CA ILE A 514 -2.35 5.51 -40.82
C ILE A 514 -2.88 5.93 -42.19
N ARG A 515 -2.04 5.85 -43.24
CA ARG A 515 -2.42 6.23 -44.61
C ARG A 515 -3.42 5.26 -45.20
N GLU A 516 -3.22 3.96 -45.06
CA GLU A 516 -4.12 2.92 -45.56
C GLU A 516 -5.51 3.01 -44.93
N LYS A 517 -5.59 3.33 -43.63
CA LYS A 517 -6.84 3.49 -42.88
C LYS A 517 -7.46 4.88 -43.00
N GLY A 518 -6.78 5.83 -43.64
CA GLY A 518 -7.25 7.21 -43.75
C GLY A 518 -7.38 7.93 -42.40
N LEU A 519 -6.63 7.52 -41.38
CA LEU A 519 -6.74 8.07 -40.03
C LEU A 519 -6.22 9.51 -39.97
N TYR A 520 -6.84 10.32 -39.10
CA TYR A 520 -6.45 11.72 -38.83
C TYR A 520 -6.51 12.67 -40.04
N THR A 521 -7.26 12.30 -41.08
CA THR A 521 -7.57 13.19 -42.20
C THR A 521 -8.73 14.12 -41.83
N GLY A 522 -8.76 15.33 -42.42
CA GLY A 522 -9.61 16.47 -42.00
C GLY A 522 -11.13 16.29 -42.06
N GLU A 523 -11.65 15.08 -42.35
CA GLU A 523 -13.09 14.78 -42.38
C GLU A 523 -13.64 14.16 -41.08
N ASN A 524 -12.80 13.84 -40.09
CA ASN A 524 -13.24 13.14 -38.86
C ASN A 524 -12.73 13.76 -37.52
N HIS A 525 -12.58 15.08 -37.45
CA HIS A 525 -12.16 15.77 -36.22
C HIS A 525 -13.18 16.78 -35.67
#